data_AF-A0A951YG52-F1
#
_entry.id   AF-A0A951YG52-F1
#
_cell.length_a   1.000
_cell.length_b   1.000
_cell.length_c   1.000
_cell.angle_alpha   90.00
_cell.angle_beta   90.00
_cell.angle_gamma   90.00
#
_symmetry.space_group_name_H-M   'P 1'
#
loop_
_entity.id
_entity.type
_entity.pdbx_description
1 polymer ?
#
loop_
_entity_poly.entity_id
_entity_poly.type
_entity_poly.pdbx_seq_one_letter_code
_entity_poly.pdbx_strand_id
1 'polypeptide(L)' 'GILHIEGVEPGSTIELIDVLGRKCAMASPYPPKWETRLVNVSTLVPGVYIVKVNGVVAGRVVKE' A
#
# COMPACT_ATOMS: atom_id res chain seq x y z
N GLY A 1 10.97 6.41 -2.89
CA GLY A 1 10.82 5.09 -2.25
C GLY A 1 9.62 4.38 -2.83
N ILE A 2 9.75 3.11 -3.15
CA ILE A 2 8.66 2.28 -3.67
C ILE A 2 8.43 1.15 -2.67
N LEU A 3 7.17 0.95 -2.26
CA LEU A 3 6.78 -0.19 -1.44
C LEU A 3 6.30 -1.32 -2.36
N HIS A 4 6.92 -2.49 -2.21
CA HIS A 4 6.57 -3.69 -2.95
C HIS A 4 5.63 -4.53 -2.11
N ILE A 5 4.47 -4.87 -2.66
CA ILE A 5 3.46 -5.68 -1.97
C ILE A 5 3.19 -6.93 -2.82
N GLU A 6 3.46 -8.09 -2.22
CA GLU A 6 3.34 -9.40 -2.86
C GLU A 6 2.12 -10.17 -2.35
N GLY A 7 1.70 -11.20 -3.08
CA GLY A 7 0.59 -12.08 -2.68
C GLY A 7 -0.80 -11.41 -2.73
N VAL A 8 -0.92 -10.26 -3.41
CA VAL A 8 -2.19 -9.54 -3.55
C VAL A 8 -2.91 -9.99 -4.83
N GLU A 9 -4.19 -10.32 -4.71
CA GLU A 9 -5.00 -10.72 -5.87
C GLU A 9 -5.13 -9.59 -6.92
N PRO A 10 -5.17 -9.93 -8.21
CA PRO A 10 -5.35 -8.95 -9.28
C PRO A 10 -6.67 -8.18 -9.14
N GLY A 11 -6.62 -6.88 -9.40
CA GLY A 11 -7.78 -6.01 -9.22
C GLY A 11 -8.00 -5.55 -7.77
N SER A 12 -7.21 -6.05 -6.81
CA SER A 12 -7.27 -5.54 -5.45
C SER A 12 -6.81 -4.09 -5.37
N THR A 13 -7.51 -3.31 -4.54
CA THR A 13 -7.13 -1.94 -4.20
C THR A 13 -6.21 -1.97 -2.99
N ILE A 14 -5.04 -1.33 -3.08
CA ILE A 14 -4.10 -1.23 -1.97
C ILE A 14 -4.00 0.22 -1.51
N GLU A 15 -4.21 0.43 -0.21
CA GLU A 15 -4.20 1.74 0.42
C GLU A 15 -3.21 1.75 1.59
N LEU A 16 -2.46 2.84 1.71
CA LEU A 16 -1.67 3.15 2.90
C LEU A 16 -2.41 4.19 3.72
N ILE A 17 -2.60 3.89 4.99
CA ILE A 17 -3.32 4.74 5.95
C ILE A 17 -2.38 5.07 7.09
N ASP A 18 -2.32 6.34 7.52
CA ASP A 18 -1.56 6.70 8.71
C ASP A 18 -2.24 6.21 10.01
N VAL A 19 -1.54 6.32 11.13
CA VAL A 19 -2.05 5.95 12.46
C VAL A 19 -3.28 6.77 12.90
N LEU A 20 -3.56 7.90 12.23
CA LEU A 20 -4.73 8.74 12.46
C LEU A 20 -5.91 8.37 11.55
N GLY A 21 -5.78 7.32 10.73
CA GLY A 21 -6.83 6.85 9.84
C GLY A 21 -6.93 7.59 8.50
N ARG A 22 -5.97 8.46 8.16
CA ARG A 22 -5.98 9.21 6.90
C ARG A 22 -5.31 8.41 5.79
N LYS A 23 -5.95 8.37 4.62
CA LYS A 23 -5.37 7.75 3.41
C LYS A 23 -4.21 8.60 2.89
N CYS A 24 -3.01 8.02 2.83
CA CYS A 24 -1.79 8.72 2.46
C CYS A 24 -1.26 8.33 1.08
N ALA A 25 -1.49 7.08 0.64
CA ALA A 25 -1.13 6.63 -0.70
C ALA A 25 -2.05 5.48 -1.16
N MET A 26 -2.08 5.24 -2.47
CA MET A 26 -2.86 4.16 -3.08
C MET A 26 -2.09 3.62 -4.27
N ALA A 27 -2.03 2.30 -4.43
CA ALA A 27 -1.63 1.69 -5.71
C ALA A 27 -2.86 1.46 -6.59
N SER A 28 -2.73 1.79 -7.87
CA SER A 28 -3.77 1.55 -8.86
C SER A 28 -4.05 0.04 -9.03
N PRO A 29 -5.30 -0.35 -9.34
CA PRO A 29 -5.74 -1.74 -9.47
C PRO A 29 -5.21 -2.48 -10.73
N TYR A 30 -4.32 -1.87 -11.52
CA TYR A 30 -3.66 -2.48 -12.69
C TYR A 30 -2.13 -2.50 -12.52
N PRO A 31 -1.49 -3.68 -12.34
CA PRO A 31 -0.99 -4.45 -13.49
C PRO A 31 -1.47 -5.92 -13.51
N PRO A 32 -1.13 -6.69 -14.57
CA PRO A 32 -1.53 -8.10 -14.73
C PRO A 32 -1.12 -9.02 -13.57
N LYS A 33 -1.70 -10.23 -13.54
CA LYS A 33 -1.65 -11.28 -12.50
C LYS A 33 -0.29 -11.64 -11.91
N TRP A 34 0.80 -11.28 -12.56
CA TRP A 34 2.16 -11.70 -12.27
C TRP A 34 3.08 -10.56 -11.82
N GLU A 35 2.56 -9.32 -11.73
CA GLU A 35 3.38 -8.15 -11.41
C GLU A 35 3.19 -7.71 -9.95
N THR A 36 4.31 -7.56 -9.25
CA THR A 36 4.38 -6.99 -7.90
C THR A 36 3.69 -5.62 -7.87
N ARG A 37 2.84 -5.40 -6.87
CA ARG A 37 2.14 -4.12 -6.74
C ARG A 37 3.07 -3.07 -6.12
N LEU A 38 3.22 -1.96 -6.83
CA LEU A 38 4.08 -0.86 -6.42
C LEU A 38 3.24 0.31 -5.89
N VAL A 39 3.46 0.66 -4.62
CA VAL A 39 2.92 1.90 -4.04
C VAL A 39 4.05 2.92 -4.01
N ASN A 40 3.86 4.08 -4.65
CA ASN A 40 4.81 5.18 -4.52
C ASN A 40 4.66 5.80 -3.11
N VAL A 41 5.71 5.66 -2.32
CA VAL A 41 5.79 6.16 -0.93
C VAL A 41 6.85 7.25 -0.78
N SER A 42 7.20 7.92 -1.88
CA SER A 42 8.27 8.93 -1.90
C SER A 42 7.87 10.20 -1.16
N THR A 43 6.59 10.56 -1.16
CA THR A 43 6.05 11.75 -0.49
C THR A 43 5.60 11.50 0.94
N LEU A 44 5.63 10.25 1.41
CA LEU A 44 5.28 9.91 2.78
C LEU A 44 6.34 10.43 3.75
N VAL A 45 5.92 10.93 4.90
CA VAL A 45 6.86 11.26 5.99
C VAL A 45 7.30 9.97 6.70
N PRO A 46 8.48 9.93 7.34
CA PRO A 46 8.86 8.83 8.21
C PRO A 46 7.78 8.53 9.25
N GLY A 47 7.49 7.25 9.46
CA GLY A 47 6.42 6.83 10.36
C GLY A 47 5.85 5.45 10.06
N VAL A 48 4.80 5.10 10.82
CA VAL A 48 4.08 3.82 10.68
C VAL A 48 2.81 4.04 9.85
N TYR A 49 2.60 3.16 8.87
CA TYR A 49 1.42 3.15 8.03
C TYR A 49 0.78 1.77 8.04
N ILE A 50 -0.55 1.74 8.04
CA ILE A 50 -1.35 0.53 7.90
C ILE A 50 -1.59 0.27 6.42
N VAL A 51 -1.34 -0.96 5.99
CA VAL A 51 -1.64 -1.43 4.64
C VAL A 51 -3.04 -2.02 4.65
N LYS A 52 -3.94 -1.47 3.83
CA LYS A 52 -5.24 -2.08 3.56
C LYS A 52 -5.27 -2.65 2.14
N VAL A 53 -5.81 -3.85 2.01
CA VAL A 53 -6.08 -4.51 0.74
C VAL A 53 -7.59 -4.75 0.67
N ASN A 54 -8.26 -4.17 -0.33
CA ASN A 54 -9.73 -4.21 -0.47
C ASN A 54 -10.48 -3.77 0.82
N GLY A 55 -9.94 -2.76 1.51
CA GLY A 55 -10.51 -2.26 2.76
C GLY A 55 -10.20 -3.09 4.02
N VAL A 56 -9.57 -4.25 3.89
CA VAL A 56 -9.16 -5.11 5.01
C VAL A 56 -7.72 -4.81 5.41
N VAL A 57 -7.44 -4.74 6.71
CA VAL A 57 -6.07 -4.55 7.22
C VAL A 57 -5.23 -5.79 6.90
N ALA A 58 -4.24 -5.63 6.03
CA ALA A 58 -3.34 -6.69 5.61
C ALA A 58 -2.00 -6.66 6.38
N GLY A 59 -1.62 -5.51 6.93
CA GLY A 59 -0.39 -5.37 7.69
C GLY A 59 -0.02 -3.93 8.00
N ARG A 60 1.24 -3.72 8.37
CA ARG A 60 1.83 -2.40 8.61
C ARG A 60 3.20 -2.28 7.95
N VAL A 61 3.54 -1.08 7.51
CA VAL A 61 4.86 -0.72 6.99
C VAL A 61 5.44 0.40 7.84
N VAL A 62 6.74 0.34 8.10
CA VAL A 62 7.50 1.42 8.74
C VAL A 62 8.33 2.08 7.66
N LYS A 63 8.20 3.40 7.52
CA LYS A 63 9.05 4.22 6.67
C LYS A 63 10.05 4.93 7.57
N GLU A 64 11.33 4.62 7.37
CA GLU A 64 12.45 5.33 7.99
C GLU A 64 12.70 6.69 7.34
#